data_AF-A0A350C052-F1
#
_entry.id   AF-A0A350C052-F1
#
_cell.length_a   1.000
_cell.length_b   1.000
_cell.length_c   1.000
_cell.angle_alpha   90.00
_cell.angle_beta   90.00
_cell.angle_gamma   90.00
#
_symmetry.space_group_name_H-M   'P 1'
#
loop_
_entity.id
_entity.type
_entity.pdbx_description
1 polymer ?
#
loop_
_entity_poly.entity_id
_entity_poly.type
_entity_poly.pdbx_seq_one_letter_code
_entity_poly.pdbx_strand_id
1 'polypeptide(L)'
;MVEKKLNNILPEDFRALFLPVCCVIIMVPLTVLLIGPITTIVADAVAKGYQFLYSLVPWLANGVVAFFWQVFVIFGVHHSFTPVATSELATSGYTIFFSMAAIAVCAQASACFGVWFKTRNSEMKRAALSAGVTGLFGITEPAIYGVTLRLKKPFWCGTAAAAVGGVIASFFGTRYFKYPGMVGFSTIPCA
;
A
#
# COMPACT_ATOMS: atom_id res chain seq x y z
N MET A 1 -1.07 -18.72 18.60
CA MET A 1 -1.82 -19.27 19.77
C MET A 1 -2.79 -20.37 19.37
N VAL A 2 -3.61 -20.17 18.33
CA VAL A 2 -4.52 -21.21 17.78
C VAL A 2 -3.75 -22.41 17.24
N GLU A 3 -2.66 -22.18 16.51
CA GLU A 3 -1.79 -23.22 15.96
C GLU A 3 -1.27 -24.19 17.03
N LYS A 4 -0.73 -23.68 18.16
CA LYS A 4 -0.26 -24.54 19.27
C LYS A 4 -1.37 -25.41 19.88
N LYS A 5 -2.61 -24.92 19.93
CA LYS A 5 -3.75 -25.70 20.46
C LYS A 5 -4.22 -26.75 19.44
N LEU A 6 -4.29 -26.41 18.16
CA LEU A 6 -4.66 -27.36 17.10
C LEU A 6 -3.60 -28.46 16.89
N ASN A 7 -2.33 -28.13 17.09
CA ASN A 7 -1.23 -29.09 16.95
C ASN A 7 -1.33 -30.25 17.97
N ASN A 8 -1.95 -30.00 19.13
CA ASN A 8 -2.16 -31.03 20.16
C ASN A 8 -3.40 -31.90 19.91
N ILE A 9 -4.30 -31.51 18.99
CA ILE A 9 -5.58 -32.20 18.74
C ILE A 9 -5.51 -33.05 17.47
N LEU A 10 -4.72 -32.63 16.47
CA LEU A 10 -4.63 -33.33 15.18
C LEU A 10 -3.59 -34.47 15.20
N PRO A 11 -3.88 -35.65 14.59
CA PRO A 11 -2.91 -36.73 14.38
C PRO A 11 -1.80 -36.31 13.40
N GLU A 12 -0.57 -36.79 13.60
CA GLU A 12 0.63 -36.34 12.84
C GLU A 12 0.48 -36.42 11.33
N ASP A 13 -0.13 -37.49 10.80
CA ASP A 13 -0.28 -37.72 9.36
C ASP A 13 -1.16 -36.68 8.66
N PHE A 14 -2.07 -36.03 9.38
CA PHE A 14 -3.02 -35.06 8.84
C PHE A 14 -2.65 -33.60 9.15
N ARG A 15 -1.66 -33.36 10.02
CA ARG A 15 -1.27 -32.00 10.44
C ARG A 15 -0.83 -31.12 9.28
N ALA A 16 -0.01 -31.63 8.37
CA ALA A 16 0.53 -30.83 7.26
C ALA A 16 -0.57 -30.23 6.36
N LEU A 17 -1.73 -30.91 6.26
CA LEU A 17 -2.85 -30.47 5.44
C LEU A 17 -3.90 -29.69 6.25
N PHE A 18 -4.31 -30.21 7.40
CA PHE A 18 -5.45 -29.67 8.15
C PHE A 18 -5.07 -28.54 9.11
N LEU A 19 -3.83 -28.52 9.62
CA LEU A 19 -3.38 -27.47 10.54
C LEU A 19 -3.46 -26.07 9.93
N PRO A 20 -2.90 -25.80 8.72
CA PRO A 20 -3.01 -24.47 8.11
C PRO A 20 -4.45 -24.12 7.76
N VAL A 21 -5.25 -25.07 7.26
CA VAL A 21 -6.65 -24.84 6.89
C VAL A 21 -7.50 -24.46 8.11
N CYS A 22 -7.44 -25.25 9.19
CA CYS A 22 -8.21 -24.96 10.38
C CYS A 22 -7.71 -23.69 11.10
N CYS A 23 -6.41 -23.40 11.06
CA CYS A 23 -5.88 -22.12 11.56
C CYS A 23 -6.47 -20.94 10.78
N VAL A 24 -6.52 -21.01 9.44
CA VAL A 24 -7.11 -19.95 8.61
C VAL A 24 -8.61 -19.81 8.88
N ILE A 25 -9.35 -20.92 8.92
CA ILE A 25 -10.81 -20.92 9.17
C ILE A 25 -11.16 -20.28 10.52
N ILE A 26 -10.32 -20.45 11.53
CA ILE A 26 -10.58 -19.87 12.86
C ILE A 26 -10.03 -18.44 12.95
N MET A 27 -8.79 -18.22 12.51
CA MET A 27 -8.10 -16.94 12.68
C MET A 27 -8.68 -15.86 11.78
N VAL A 28 -9.08 -16.16 10.55
CA VAL A 28 -9.64 -15.15 9.62
C VAL A 28 -10.90 -14.49 10.20
N PRO A 29 -11.98 -15.22 10.56
CA PRO A 29 -13.17 -14.59 11.12
C PRO A 29 -12.90 -13.94 12.48
N LEU A 30 -12.04 -14.53 13.33
CA LEU A 30 -11.67 -13.93 14.61
C LEU A 30 -10.97 -12.58 14.41
N THR A 31 -10.06 -12.50 13.43
CA THR A 31 -9.33 -11.28 13.09
C THR A 31 -10.28 -10.23 12.51
N VAL A 32 -11.21 -10.63 11.64
CA VAL A 32 -12.22 -9.72 11.09
C VAL A 32 -13.15 -9.17 12.18
N LEU A 33 -13.59 -10.01 13.13
CA LEU A 33 -14.48 -9.59 14.22
C LEU A 33 -13.79 -8.66 15.24
N LEU A 34 -12.53 -8.91 15.55
CA LEU A 34 -11.81 -8.15 16.58
C LEU A 34 -11.07 -6.93 16.01
N ILE A 35 -10.31 -7.13 14.93
CA ILE A 35 -9.48 -6.08 14.34
C ILE A 35 -10.29 -5.23 13.38
N GLY A 36 -11.19 -5.85 12.60
CA GLY A 36 -11.99 -5.17 11.58
C GLY A 36 -12.67 -3.87 12.05
N PRO A 37 -13.42 -3.86 13.17
CA PRO A 37 -14.05 -2.64 13.67
C PRO A 37 -13.05 -1.52 13.98
N ILE A 38 -11.91 -1.87 14.57
CA ILE A 38 -10.86 -0.91 14.92
C ILE A 38 -10.27 -0.32 13.64
N THR A 39 -9.92 -1.15 12.66
CA THR A 39 -9.37 -0.67 11.38
C THR A 39 -10.38 0.20 10.64
N THR A 40 -11.67 -0.15 10.65
CA THR A 40 -12.73 0.67 10.02
C THR A 40 -12.85 2.04 10.69
N ILE A 41 -12.87 2.11 12.03
CA ILE A 41 -12.95 3.39 12.75
C ILE A 41 -11.73 4.27 12.42
N VAL A 42 -10.53 3.69 12.40
CA VAL A 42 -9.30 4.42 12.07
C VAL A 42 -9.32 4.89 10.61
N ALA A 43 -9.73 4.03 9.67
CA ALA A 43 -9.83 4.37 8.27
C ALA A 43 -10.85 5.50 8.03
N ASP A 44 -12.02 5.44 8.67
CA ASP A 44 -13.04 6.48 8.62
C ASP A 44 -12.53 7.82 9.17
N ALA A 45 -11.78 7.79 10.29
CA ALA A 45 -11.18 9.00 10.86
C ALA A 45 -10.16 9.63 9.90
N VAL A 46 -9.31 8.81 9.26
CA VAL A 46 -8.35 9.29 8.27
C VAL A 46 -9.07 9.82 7.02
N ALA A 47 -10.10 9.14 6.53
CA ALA A 47 -10.89 9.57 5.39
C ALA A 47 -11.59 10.92 5.66
N LYS A 48 -12.20 11.09 6.85
CA LYS A 48 -12.81 12.36 7.26
C LYS A 48 -11.77 13.48 7.38
N GLY A 49 -10.61 13.19 7.97
CA GLY A 49 -9.50 14.13 8.05
C GLY A 49 -8.99 14.56 6.68
N TYR A 50 -8.86 13.60 5.75
CA TYR A 50 -8.52 13.87 4.36
C TYR A 50 -9.58 14.75 3.68
N GLN A 51 -10.87 14.40 3.78
CA GLN A 51 -11.94 15.18 3.16
C GLN A 51 -11.99 16.62 3.69
N PHE A 52 -11.78 16.79 5.00
CA PHE A 52 -11.65 18.12 5.61
C PHE A 52 -10.49 18.90 5.01
N LEU A 53 -9.29 18.32 4.97
CA LEU A 53 -8.11 18.97 4.40
C LEU A 53 -8.28 19.24 2.90
N TYR A 54 -8.91 18.32 2.16
CA TYR A 54 -9.15 18.42 0.73
C TYR A 54 -10.12 19.57 0.40
N SER A 55 -11.17 19.77 1.20
CA SER A 55 -12.10 20.90 1.01
C SER A 55 -11.46 22.28 1.22
N LEU A 56 -10.39 22.35 2.04
CA LEU A 56 -9.65 23.59 2.30
C LEU A 56 -8.52 23.80 1.29
N VAL A 57 -7.67 22.79 1.12
CA VAL A 57 -6.42 22.87 0.35
C VAL A 57 -6.17 21.54 -0.40
N PRO A 58 -6.83 21.31 -1.55
CA PRO A 58 -6.77 20.03 -2.28
C PRO A 58 -5.35 19.55 -2.61
N TRP A 59 -4.47 20.46 -3.04
CA TRP A 59 -3.10 20.11 -3.42
C TRP A 59 -2.27 19.61 -2.24
N LEU A 60 -2.50 20.18 -1.05
CA LEU A 60 -1.80 19.77 0.16
C LEU A 60 -2.34 18.43 0.66
N ALA A 61 -3.67 18.23 0.62
CA ALA A 61 -4.30 16.98 1.01
C ALA A 61 -3.74 15.78 0.21
N ASN A 62 -3.66 15.93 -1.10
CA ASN A 62 -3.12 14.91 -2.00
C ASN A 62 -1.62 14.67 -1.78
N GLY A 63 -0.84 15.73 -1.59
CA GLY A 63 0.58 15.61 -1.24
C GLY A 63 0.81 14.84 0.07
N VAL A 64 0.00 15.12 1.10
CA VAL A 64 0.06 14.43 2.39
C VAL A 64 -0.31 12.95 2.25
N VAL A 65 -1.40 12.63 1.54
CA VAL A 65 -1.80 11.24 1.31
C VAL A 65 -0.73 10.47 0.52
N ALA A 66 -0.18 11.05 -0.54
CA ALA A 66 0.87 10.42 -1.32
C ALA A 66 2.16 10.19 -0.50
N PHE A 67 2.51 11.11 0.41
CA PHE A 67 3.64 10.96 1.33
C PHE A 67 3.45 9.77 2.28
N PHE A 68 2.28 9.69 2.93
CA PHE A 68 2.01 8.67 3.94
C PHE A 68 1.61 7.31 3.36
N TRP A 69 1.31 7.23 2.07
CA TRP A 69 0.87 5.98 1.43
C TRP A 69 1.79 4.80 1.75
N GLN A 70 3.10 4.99 1.64
CA GLN A 70 4.07 3.92 1.90
C GLN A 70 4.20 3.57 3.38
N VAL A 71 3.86 4.50 4.28
CA VAL A 71 3.72 4.21 5.70
C VAL A 71 2.50 3.33 5.93
N PHE A 72 1.37 3.60 5.25
CA PHE A 72 0.20 2.73 5.30
C PHE A 72 0.46 1.33 4.74
N VAL A 73 1.32 1.21 3.72
CA VAL A 73 1.77 -0.09 3.20
C VAL A 73 2.56 -0.85 4.27
N ILE A 74 3.46 -0.19 4.99
CA ILE A 74 4.23 -0.83 6.08
C ILE A 74 3.32 -1.42 7.15
N PHE A 75 2.27 -0.69 7.55
CA PHE A 75 1.33 -1.17 8.56
C PHE A 75 0.19 -2.04 8.00
N GLY A 76 0.15 -2.29 6.68
CA GLY A 76 -0.92 -3.05 6.04
C GLY A 76 -2.30 -2.38 6.02
N VAL A 77 -2.43 -1.18 6.59
CA VAL A 77 -3.71 -0.45 6.68
C VAL A 77 -4.14 0.18 5.35
N HIS A 78 -3.26 0.21 4.35
CA HIS A 78 -3.57 0.74 3.02
C HIS A 78 -4.75 0.02 2.33
N HIS A 79 -4.97 -1.27 2.61
CA HIS A 79 -6.13 -2.02 2.10
C HIS A 79 -7.47 -1.52 2.68
N SER A 80 -7.46 -0.85 3.83
CA SER A 80 -8.68 -0.25 4.42
C SER A 80 -9.20 0.94 3.61
N PHE A 81 -8.38 1.52 2.71
CA PHE A 81 -8.81 2.58 1.80
C PHE A 81 -9.54 2.04 0.56
N THR A 82 -9.42 0.75 0.24
CA THR A 82 -10.11 0.12 -0.90
C THR A 82 -11.64 0.27 -0.85
N PRO A 83 -12.35 -0.04 0.26
CA PRO A 83 -13.79 0.19 0.35
C PRO A 83 -14.14 1.68 0.29
N VAL A 84 -13.32 2.55 0.88
CA VAL A 84 -13.52 4.01 0.82
C VAL A 84 -13.44 4.51 -0.63
N ALA A 85 -12.40 4.11 -1.37
CA ALA A 85 -12.20 4.48 -2.77
C ALA A 85 -13.29 3.90 -3.69
N THR A 86 -13.75 2.68 -3.42
CA THR A 86 -14.87 2.07 -4.17
C THR A 86 -16.18 2.80 -3.91
N SER A 87 -16.45 3.22 -2.67
CA SER A 87 -17.61 4.03 -2.33
C SER A 87 -17.57 5.42 -2.97
N GLU A 88 -16.40 6.06 -2.99
CA GLU A 88 -16.18 7.34 -3.69
C GLU A 88 -16.41 7.19 -5.20
N LEU A 89 -15.90 6.11 -5.80
CA LEU A 89 -16.10 5.81 -7.22
C LEU A 89 -17.60 5.61 -7.55
N ALA A 90 -18.35 4.93 -6.68
CA ALA A 90 -19.78 4.70 -6.87
C ALA A 90 -20.64 5.97 -6.73
N THR A 91 -20.23 6.90 -5.86
CA THR A 91 -21.00 8.11 -5.56
C THR A 91 -20.61 9.31 -6.43
N SER A 92 -19.30 9.49 -6.66
CA SER A 92 -18.73 10.65 -7.38
C SER A 92 -18.28 10.32 -8.80
N GLY A 93 -18.28 9.04 -9.20
CA GLY A 93 -17.82 8.58 -10.51
C GLY A 93 -16.31 8.54 -10.69
N TYR A 94 -15.54 8.98 -9.69
CA TYR A 94 -14.08 8.92 -9.66
C TYR A 94 -13.55 8.79 -8.23
N THR A 95 -12.28 8.43 -8.09
CA THR A 95 -11.55 8.46 -6.81
C THR A 95 -10.14 9.01 -6.98
N ILE A 96 -9.66 9.69 -5.95
CA ILE A 96 -8.31 10.31 -5.91
C ILE A 96 -7.31 9.41 -5.18
N PHE A 97 -7.79 8.54 -4.28
CA PHE A 97 -6.93 7.65 -3.49
C PHE A 97 -6.10 6.71 -4.37
N PHE A 98 -6.70 6.11 -5.40
CA PHE A 98 -5.94 5.25 -6.31
C PHE A 98 -4.91 6.00 -7.15
N SER A 99 -5.18 7.26 -7.51
CA SER A 99 -4.19 8.12 -8.18
C SER A 99 -2.98 8.38 -7.28
N MET A 100 -3.22 8.74 -6.01
CA MET A 100 -2.13 9.01 -5.06
C MET A 100 -1.34 7.74 -4.73
N ALA A 101 -2.03 6.60 -4.64
CA ALA A 101 -1.41 5.30 -4.47
C ALA A 101 -0.47 4.96 -5.64
N ALA A 102 -0.92 5.13 -6.89
CA ALA A 102 -0.11 4.87 -8.07
C ALA A 102 1.16 5.75 -8.11
N ILE A 103 1.02 7.04 -7.79
CA ILE A 103 2.15 7.98 -7.69
C ILE A 103 3.14 7.51 -6.62
N ALA A 104 2.65 7.14 -5.43
CA ALA A 104 3.50 6.71 -4.34
C ALA A 104 4.23 5.39 -4.63
N VAL A 105 3.55 4.44 -5.30
CA VAL A 105 4.14 3.18 -5.77
C VAL A 105 5.26 3.45 -6.77
N CYS A 106 4.99 4.28 -7.79
CA CYS A 106 5.99 4.63 -8.80
C CYS A 106 7.18 5.37 -8.19
N ALA A 107 6.95 6.24 -7.20
CA ALA A 107 8.01 6.95 -6.51
C ALA A 107 8.93 6.01 -5.71
N GLN A 108 8.39 4.98 -5.04
CA GLN A 108 9.22 3.98 -4.37
C GLN A 108 9.96 3.07 -5.34
N ALA A 109 9.31 2.64 -6.42
CA ALA A 109 9.99 1.90 -7.48
C ALA A 109 11.18 2.71 -8.04
N SER A 110 10.97 4.01 -8.27
CA SER A 110 12.02 4.94 -8.70
C SER A 110 13.14 5.08 -7.67
N ALA A 111 12.82 5.09 -6.36
CA ALA A 111 13.84 5.08 -5.31
C ALA A 111 14.69 3.79 -5.32
N CYS A 112 14.08 2.63 -5.60
CA CYS A 112 14.82 1.38 -5.84
C CYS A 112 15.76 1.49 -7.03
N PHE A 113 15.30 2.04 -8.17
CA PHE A 113 16.18 2.27 -9.32
C PHE A 113 17.31 3.26 -8.99
N GLY A 114 17.04 4.30 -8.19
CA GLY A 114 18.08 5.20 -7.68
C GLY A 114 19.16 4.47 -6.86
N VAL A 115 18.76 3.51 -6.01
CA VAL A 115 19.69 2.63 -5.29
C VAL A 115 20.47 1.75 -6.27
N TRP A 116 19.81 1.17 -7.27
CA TRP A 116 20.43 0.33 -8.29
C TRP A 116 21.54 1.05 -9.07
N PHE A 117 21.32 2.31 -9.45
CA PHE A 117 22.33 3.13 -10.13
C PHE A 117 23.51 3.48 -9.22
N LYS A 118 23.26 3.74 -7.93
CA LYS A 118 24.29 4.24 -6.99
C LYS A 118 25.10 3.13 -6.33
N THR A 119 24.51 1.97 -6.08
CA THR A 119 25.16 0.90 -5.30
C THR A 119 26.23 0.17 -6.11
N ARG A 120 27.35 -0.13 -5.46
CA ARG A 120 28.43 -0.98 -6.01
C ARG A 120 28.35 -2.43 -5.54
N ASN A 121 27.57 -2.71 -4.49
CA ASN A 121 27.37 -4.06 -3.99
C ASN A 121 26.48 -4.84 -4.96
N SER A 122 26.96 -5.98 -5.47
CA SER A 122 26.29 -6.79 -6.50
C SER A 122 24.97 -7.39 -6.03
N GLU A 123 24.88 -7.81 -4.77
CA GLU A 123 23.66 -8.35 -4.15
C GLU A 123 22.59 -7.27 -4.03
N MET A 124 22.93 -6.12 -3.44
CA MET A 124 22.03 -4.97 -3.32
C MET A 124 21.60 -4.45 -4.70
N LYS A 125 22.50 -4.49 -5.69
CA LYS A 125 22.18 -4.09 -7.06
C LYS A 125 21.11 -5.00 -7.66
N ARG A 126 21.26 -6.32 -7.56
CA ARG A 126 20.26 -7.28 -8.05
C ARG A 126 18.93 -7.14 -7.32
N ALA A 127 18.97 -7.00 -5.99
CA ALA A 127 17.77 -6.80 -5.17
C ALA A 127 17.03 -5.51 -5.55
N ALA A 128 17.75 -4.38 -5.69
CA ALA A 128 17.19 -3.10 -6.07
C ALA A 128 16.54 -3.10 -7.47
N LEU A 129 17.16 -3.78 -8.44
CA LEU A 129 16.60 -3.91 -9.78
C LEU A 129 15.31 -4.75 -9.77
N SER A 130 15.37 -5.94 -9.17
CA SER A 130 14.23 -6.86 -9.10
C SER A 130 13.06 -6.20 -8.37
N ALA A 131 13.31 -5.63 -7.19
CA ALA A 131 12.29 -4.99 -6.38
C ALA A 131 11.74 -3.70 -7.00
N GLY A 132 12.58 -2.94 -7.73
CA GLY A 132 12.13 -1.78 -8.50
C GLY A 132 11.17 -2.17 -9.62
N VAL A 133 11.48 -3.25 -10.35
CA VAL A 133 10.60 -3.78 -11.41
C VAL A 133 9.28 -4.28 -10.82
N THR A 134 9.30 -5.08 -9.74
CA THR A 134 8.04 -5.52 -9.09
C THR A 134 7.24 -4.34 -8.54
N GLY A 135 7.92 -3.32 -8.02
CA GLY A 135 7.32 -2.08 -7.56
C GLY A 135 6.58 -1.33 -8.67
N LEU A 136 7.08 -1.34 -9.90
CA LEU A 136 6.35 -0.76 -11.05
C LEU A 136 5.03 -1.48 -11.33
N PHE A 137 4.90 -2.76 -10.97
CA PHE A 137 3.65 -3.49 -11.07
C PHE A 137 2.80 -3.41 -9.79
N GLY A 138 3.09 -2.48 -8.88
CA GLY A 138 2.26 -2.30 -7.68
C GLY A 138 2.59 -3.17 -6.50
N ILE A 139 3.58 -4.06 -6.63
CA ILE A 139 4.03 -4.90 -5.54
C ILE A 139 5.19 -4.19 -4.86
N THR A 140 4.86 -3.42 -3.83
CA THR A 140 5.83 -2.54 -3.15
C THR A 140 6.51 -3.19 -1.94
N GLU A 141 6.03 -4.32 -1.45
CA GLU A 141 6.59 -5.01 -0.28
C GLU A 141 8.06 -5.42 -0.50
N PRO A 142 8.45 -6.01 -1.64
CA PRO A 142 9.86 -6.31 -1.93
C PRO A 142 10.71 -5.02 -2.00
N ALA A 143 10.16 -3.92 -2.52
CA ALA A 143 10.84 -2.64 -2.65
C ALA A 143 11.09 -1.99 -1.28
N ILE A 144 10.05 -1.92 -0.45
CA ILE A 144 10.10 -1.32 0.88
C ILE A 144 11.02 -2.14 1.79
N TYR A 145 10.68 -3.41 2.02
CA TYR A 145 11.38 -4.22 3.02
C TYR A 145 12.74 -4.71 2.53
N GLY A 146 12.86 -5.01 1.23
CA GLY A 146 14.10 -5.51 0.66
C GLY A 146 15.17 -4.44 0.44
N VAL A 147 14.76 -3.18 0.19
CA VAL A 147 15.67 -2.15 -0.32
C VAL A 147 15.53 -0.82 0.42
N THR A 148 14.38 -0.13 0.28
CA THR A 148 14.32 1.29 0.63
C THR A 148 14.24 1.54 2.13
N LEU A 149 13.46 0.75 2.86
CA LEU A 149 13.35 0.84 4.33
C LEU A 149 14.63 0.35 5.01
N ARG A 150 15.26 -0.71 4.47
CA ARG A 150 16.56 -1.22 4.94
C ARG A 150 17.63 -0.13 4.92
N LEU A 151 17.65 0.70 3.87
CA LEU A 151 18.60 1.80 3.71
C LEU A 151 18.14 3.13 4.33
N LYS A 152 16.88 3.24 4.76
CA LYS A 152 16.17 4.41 5.33
C LYS A 152 16.14 5.66 4.46
N LYS A 153 17.29 6.14 3.96
CA LYS A 153 17.40 7.33 3.10
C LYS A 153 16.57 7.19 1.81
N PRO A 154 16.65 6.08 1.05
CA PRO A 154 15.86 5.94 -0.17
C PRO A 154 14.36 5.91 0.10
N PHE A 155 13.93 5.35 1.25
CA PHE A 155 12.53 5.35 1.64
C PHE A 155 11.98 6.76 1.76
N TRP A 156 12.65 7.63 2.53
CA TRP A 156 12.24 9.02 2.70
C TRP A 156 12.35 9.85 1.42
N CYS A 157 13.36 9.59 0.58
CA CYS A 157 13.43 10.21 -0.75
C CYS A 157 12.23 9.81 -1.62
N GLY A 158 11.84 8.54 -1.60
CA GLY A 158 10.69 8.05 -2.37
C GLY A 158 9.35 8.61 -1.86
N THR A 159 9.13 8.69 -0.54
CA THR A 159 7.91 9.30 0.01
C THR A 159 7.85 10.81 -0.20
N ALA A 160 8.99 11.51 -0.12
CA ALA A 160 9.05 12.93 -0.46
C ALA A 160 8.76 13.17 -1.96
N ALA A 161 9.32 12.34 -2.85
CA ALA A 161 9.00 12.40 -4.27
C ALA A 161 7.52 12.10 -4.54
N ALA A 162 6.92 11.16 -3.81
CA ALA A 162 5.49 10.88 -3.87
C ALA A 162 4.66 12.10 -3.46
N ALA A 163 5.05 12.80 -2.38
CA ALA A 163 4.37 14.01 -1.92
C ALA A 163 4.36 15.09 -3.01
N VAL A 164 5.52 15.35 -3.61
CA VAL A 164 5.65 16.31 -4.72
C VAL A 164 4.80 15.87 -5.91
N GLY A 165 4.83 14.58 -6.27
CA GLY A 165 4.00 14.03 -7.33
C GLY A 165 2.50 14.19 -7.07
N GLY A 166 2.05 13.98 -5.82
CA GLY A 166 0.66 14.17 -5.42
C GLY A 166 0.22 15.64 -5.49
N VAL A 167 1.08 16.57 -5.08
CA VAL A 167 0.84 18.02 -5.23
C VAL A 167 0.70 18.37 -6.72
N ILE A 168 1.63 17.91 -7.57
CA ILE A 168 1.59 18.16 -9.01
C ILE A 168 0.29 17.61 -9.62
N ALA A 169 -0.02 16.35 -9.36
CA ALA A 169 -1.23 15.68 -9.86
C ALA A 169 -2.53 16.41 -9.46
N SER A 170 -2.52 17.11 -8.32
CA SER A 170 -3.67 17.92 -7.89
C SER A 170 -3.91 19.12 -8.79
N PHE A 171 -2.85 19.79 -9.26
CA PHE A 171 -2.98 20.92 -10.18
C PHE A 171 -3.46 20.49 -11.55
N PHE A 172 -3.20 19.25 -11.96
CA PHE A 172 -3.69 18.68 -13.22
C PHE A 172 -5.06 18.01 -13.09
N GLY A 173 -5.68 18.01 -11.91
CA GLY A 173 -7.01 17.42 -11.70
C GLY A 173 -7.04 15.90 -11.90
N THR A 174 -5.93 15.21 -11.63
CA THR A 174 -5.76 13.78 -11.88
C THR A 174 -6.76 12.94 -11.10
N ARG A 175 -7.61 12.19 -11.81
CA ARG A 175 -8.70 11.37 -11.25
C ARG A 175 -8.65 9.95 -11.78
N TYR A 176 -9.16 9.01 -10.98
CA TYR A 176 -9.26 7.60 -11.35
C TYR A 176 -10.74 7.21 -11.52
N PHE A 177 -11.14 6.78 -12.72
CA PHE A 177 -12.57 6.57 -13.08
C PHE A 177 -13.03 5.10 -13.08
N LYS A 178 -12.13 4.16 -12.80
CA LYS A 178 -12.43 2.72 -12.77
C LYS A 178 -11.68 2.06 -11.62
N TYR A 179 -12.18 1.01 -11.02
CA TYR A 179 -11.41 0.30 -9.98
C TYR A 179 -10.15 -0.33 -10.60
N PRO A 180 -8.92 0.02 -10.15
CA PRO A 180 -7.72 -0.64 -10.60
C PRO A 180 -7.57 -1.97 -9.87
N GLY A 181 -7.65 -3.10 -10.60
CA GLY A 181 -7.40 -4.42 -10.02
C GLY A 181 -6.03 -4.55 -9.33
N MET A 182 -5.03 -3.75 -9.74
CA MET A 182 -3.69 -3.68 -9.14
C MET A 182 -3.10 -2.29 -9.34
N VAL A 183 -2.56 -1.67 -8.29
CA VAL A 183 -2.10 -0.27 -8.33
C VAL A 183 -0.62 -0.20 -8.75
N GLY A 184 -0.31 0.11 -10.00
CA GLY A 184 1.06 0.24 -10.52
C GLY A 184 1.17 1.13 -11.76
N PHE A 185 2.16 0.87 -12.62
CA PHE A 185 2.34 1.55 -13.90
C PHE A 185 1.11 1.38 -14.82
N SER A 186 0.44 0.22 -14.74
CA SER A 186 -0.81 -0.04 -15.44
C SER A 186 -1.98 0.83 -14.99
N THR A 187 -1.81 1.59 -13.90
CA THR A 187 -2.82 2.45 -13.30
C THR A 187 -2.33 3.88 -13.15
N ILE A 188 -1.41 4.32 -14.02
CA ILE A 188 -1.14 5.74 -14.13
C ILE A 188 -2.43 6.40 -14.63
N PRO A 189 -3.01 7.33 -13.86
CA PRO A 189 -4.22 8.02 -14.27
C PRO A 189 -3.95 8.78 -15.57
N CYS A 190 -4.65 8.40 -16.64
CA CYS A 190 -4.74 9.23 -17.84
C CYS A 190 -5.66 10.41 -17.52
N ALA A 191 -5.17 11.62 -17.77
CA ALA A 191 -5.94 12.85 -17.68
C ALA A 191 -7.12 12.87 -18.66
#